data_AF-J7FE86-F1
#
_entry.id   AF-J7FE86-F1
#
_cell.length_a   1.000
_cell.length_b   1.000
_cell.length_c   1.000
_cell.angle_alpha   90.00
_cell.angle_beta   90.00
_cell.angle_gamma   90.00
#
_symmetry.space_group_name_H-M   'P 1'
#
loop_
_entity.id
_entity.type
_entity.pdbx_description
1 polymer ?
#
loop_
_entity_poly.entity_id
_entity_poly.type
_entity_poly.pdbx_seq_one_letter_code
_entity_poly.pdbx_strand_id
1 'polypeptide(L)'
;YLIYASFSFMGCLQISDGSTIVNLLTSNSPSVSFARTQQKYFSNYSPVIGFYIYEPIEYWNSTVQEHLRTLGHGFNKISWMDNYFHYLKV
;
A
#
# COMPACT_ATOMS: atom_id res chain seq x y z
N TYR A 1 20.71 39.10 9.07
CA TYR A 1 19.95 38.56 7.93
C TYR A 1 20.51 37.24 7.38
N LEU A 2 21.82 37.12 7.10
CA LEU A 2 22.40 35.85 6.59
C LEU A 2 22.15 34.64 7.50
N ILE A 3 22.27 34.81 8.82
CA ILE A 3 21.98 33.73 9.80
C ILE A 3 20.53 33.23 9.67
N TYR A 4 19.58 34.14 9.46
CA TYR A 4 18.16 33.79 9.29
C TYR A 4 17.94 33.03 7.98
N ALA A 5 18.60 33.44 6.89
CA ALA A 5 18.54 32.72 5.62
C ALA A 5 19.11 31.30 5.73
N SER A 6 20.24 31.12 6.43
CA SER A 6 20.84 29.80 6.64
C SER A 6 19.97 28.88 7.51
N PHE A 7 19.37 29.40 8.58
CA PHE A 7 18.44 28.63 9.42
C PHE A 7 17.16 28.24 8.69
N SER A 8 16.59 29.16 7.89
CA SER A 8 15.42 28.86 7.06
C SER A 8 15.72 27.78 6.02
N PHE A 9 16.90 27.83 5.37
CA PHE A 9 17.32 26.80 4.43
C PHE A 9 17.52 25.44 5.11
N MET A 10 18.08 25.42 6.33
CA MET A 10 18.21 24.20 7.12
C MET A 10 16.85 23.60 7.50
N GLY A 11 15.85 24.43 7.79
CA GLY A 11 14.49 23.98 8.08
C GLY A 11 13.80 23.31 6.88
N CYS A 12 14.06 23.81 5.66
CA CYS A 12 13.53 23.20 4.44
C CYS A 12 14.03 21.76 4.21
N LEU A 13 15.25 21.44 4.67
CA LEU A 13 15.82 20.09 4.54
C LEU A 13 15.26 19.10 5.58
N GLN A 14 14.60 19.57 6.63
CA GLN A 14 14.02 18.74 7.68
C GLN A 14 12.53 18.45 7.47
N ILE A 15 11.97 18.90 6.34
CA ILE A 15 10.57 18.63 6.00
C ILE A 15 10.42 17.13 5.78
N SER A 16 9.59 16.51 6.62
CA SER A 16 9.17 15.13 6.45
C SER A 16 7.90 15.11 5.62
N ASP A 17 7.96 14.46 4.45
CA ASP A 17 6.79 14.27 3.61
C ASP A 17 5.88 13.20 4.22
N GLY A 18 4.65 13.59 4.56
CA GLY A 18 3.60 12.67 4.99
C GLY A 18 2.74 13.22 6.13
N SER A 19 1.43 13.36 5.89
CA SER A 19 0.46 13.59 6.95
C SER A 19 -0.05 12.26 7.49
N THR A 20 0.19 11.99 8.77
CA THR A 20 -0.43 10.83 9.43
C THR A 20 -1.91 11.17 9.71
N ILE A 21 -2.81 10.20 9.49
CA ILE A 21 -4.27 10.36 9.72
C ILE A 21 -4.58 10.93 11.10
N VAL A 22 -3.77 10.61 12.11
CA VAL A 22 -3.90 11.15 13.48
C VAL A 22 -3.80 12.67 13.58
N ASN A 23 -3.12 13.34 12.66
CA ASN A 23 -2.97 14.80 12.64
C ASN A 23 -4.20 15.51 12.04
N LEU A 24 -5.05 14.78 11.33
CA LEU A 24 -6.33 15.27 10.78
C LEU A 24 -7.50 15.09 11.75
N LEU A 25 -7.30 14.27 12.80
CA LEU A 25 -8.34 13.97 13.77
C LEU A 25 -8.36 15.01 14.89
N THR A 26 -9.55 15.28 15.44
CA THR A 26 -9.71 16.15 16.61
C THR A 26 -8.87 15.63 17.77
N SER A 27 -8.10 16.54 18.38
CA SER A 27 -6.98 16.25 19.30
C SER A 27 -7.29 15.44 20.56
N ASN A 28 -8.57 15.14 20.84
CA ASN A 28 -9.00 14.30 21.97
C ASN A 28 -10.17 13.37 21.61
N SER A 29 -10.22 12.85 20.39
CA SER A 29 -11.28 11.92 19.96
C SER A 29 -10.89 10.44 20.18
N PRO A 30 -11.87 9.55 20.44
CA PRO A 30 -11.65 8.10 20.45
C PRO A 30 -10.97 7.58 19.17
N SER A 31 -11.21 8.25 18.04
CA SER A 31 -10.60 7.95 16.74
C SER A 31 -9.07 8.08 16.76
N VAL A 32 -8.50 9.02 17.52
CA VAL A 32 -7.04 9.16 17.66
C VAL A 32 -6.45 7.96 18.40
N SER A 33 -7.11 7.52 19.47
CA SER A 33 -6.70 6.33 20.25
C SER A 33 -6.76 5.07 19.39
N PHE A 34 -7.84 4.91 18.61
CA PHE A 34 -8.00 3.80 17.68
C PHE A 34 -6.90 3.81 16.60
N ALA A 35 -6.68 4.94 15.92
CA ALA A 35 -5.67 5.07 14.88
C ALA A 35 -4.24 4.81 15.41
N ARG A 36 -3.92 5.31 16.61
CA ARG A 36 -2.62 5.06 17.26
C ARG A 36 -2.45 3.58 17.65
N THR A 37 -3.51 2.94 18.16
CA THR A 37 -3.50 1.51 18.49
C THR A 37 -3.37 0.66 17.23
N GLN A 38 -4.08 1.02 16.17
CA GLN A 38 -3.99 0.37 14.86
C GLN A 38 -2.57 0.48 14.30
N GLN A 39 -1.98 1.66 14.29
CA GLN A 39 -0.61 1.86 13.83
C GLN A 39 0.41 1.10 14.70
N LYS A 40 0.19 0.99 16.01
CA LYS A 40 1.12 0.30 16.93
C LYS A 40 1.13 -1.22 16.74
N TYR A 41 -0.05 -1.83 16.60
CA TYR A 41 -0.19 -3.29 16.59
C TYR A 41 -0.33 -3.88 15.19
N PHE A 42 -0.82 -3.09 14.22
CA PHE A 42 -1.12 -3.56 12.87
C PHE A 42 -0.28 -2.85 11.79
N SER A 43 0.81 -2.16 12.16
CA SER A 43 1.75 -1.56 11.20
C SER A 43 2.36 -2.56 10.21
N ASN A 44 2.45 -3.83 10.58
CA ASN A 44 2.97 -4.90 9.72
C ASN A 44 1.95 -5.37 8.67
N TYR A 45 0.68 -5.00 8.81
CA TYR A 45 -0.39 -5.39 7.91
C TYR A 45 -0.79 -4.20 7.04
N SER A 46 -0.64 -4.36 5.73
CA SER A 46 -1.23 -3.44 4.77
C SER A 46 -2.74 -3.71 4.65
N PRO A 47 -3.57 -2.70 4.38
CA PRO A 47 -4.97 -2.94 4.01
C PRO A 47 -5.07 -3.93 2.84
N VAL A 48 -6.22 -4.60 2.73
CA VAL A 48 -6.50 -5.50 1.60
C VAL A 48 -6.54 -4.67 0.32
N ILE A 49 -5.66 -4.98 -0.63
CA ILE A 49 -5.59 -4.33 -1.94
C ILE A 49 -6.24 -5.26 -2.97
N GLY A 50 -7.22 -4.74 -3.71
CA GLY A 50 -7.82 -5.43 -4.86
C GLY A 50 -7.18 -4.96 -6.17
N PHE A 51 -6.67 -5.90 -6.96
CA PHE A 51 -6.22 -5.62 -8.32
C PHE A 51 -7.33 -5.93 -9.32
N TYR A 52 -7.66 -4.96 -10.17
CA TYR A 52 -8.66 -5.11 -11.23
C TYR A 52 -7.96 -4.97 -12.58
N ILE A 53 -8.13 -5.98 -13.44
CA ILE A 53 -7.61 -5.95 -14.80
C ILE A 53 -8.79 -5.69 -15.73
N TYR A 54 -8.83 -4.49 -16.29
CA TYR A 54 -9.92 -4.04 -17.17
C TYR A 54 -9.71 -4.42 -18.63
N GLU A 55 -8.45 -4.63 -19.03
CA GLU A 55 -8.13 -4.99 -20.42
C GLU A 55 -8.55 -6.44 -20.72
N PRO A 56 -9.09 -6.69 -21.91
CA PRO A 56 -9.40 -8.05 -22.35
C PRO A 56 -8.09 -8.79 -22.64
N ILE A 57 -7.61 -9.52 -21.64
CA ILE A 57 -6.46 -10.41 -21.74
C ILE A 57 -6.90 -11.85 -21.98
N GLU A 58 -6.13 -12.54 -22.82
CA GLU A 58 -6.33 -13.95 -23.12
C GLU A 58 -5.80 -14.83 -21.98
N TYR A 59 -6.60 -15.04 -20.94
CA TYR A 59 -6.20 -15.81 -19.75
C TYR A 59 -5.83 -17.27 -20.01
N TRP A 60 -6.21 -17.82 -21.18
CA TRP A 60 -5.83 -19.18 -21.60
C TRP A 60 -4.39 -19.26 -22.15
N ASN A 61 -3.76 -18.13 -22.50
CA ASN A 61 -2.42 -18.13 -23.07
C ASN A 61 -1.36 -18.32 -21.97
N SER A 62 -0.56 -19.39 -22.05
CA SER A 62 0.49 -19.72 -21.08
C SER A 62 1.45 -18.57 -20.74
N THR A 63 1.80 -17.72 -21.71
CA THR A 63 2.68 -16.57 -21.48
C THR A 63 2.02 -15.52 -20.58
N VAL A 64 0.72 -15.26 -20.80
CA VAL A 64 -0.07 -14.32 -20.00
C VAL A 64 -0.24 -14.86 -18.58
N GLN A 65 -0.45 -16.17 -18.42
CA GLN A 65 -0.55 -16.80 -17.11
C GLN A 65 0.73 -16.62 -16.29
N GLU A 66 1.90 -16.84 -16.90
CA GLU A 66 3.18 -16.70 -16.22
C GLU A 66 3.49 -15.24 -15.85
N HIS A 67 3.16 -14.28 -16.72
CA HIS A 67 3.27 -12.87 -16.41
C HIS A 67 2.39 -12.47 -15.21
N LEU A 68 1.13 -12.90 -15.19
CA LEU A 68 0.21 -12.61 -14.07
C LEU A 68 0.66 -13.29 -12.77
N ARG A 69 1.20 -14.51 -12.87
CA ARG A 69 1.78 -15.22 -11.73
C ARG A 69 2.97 -14.48 -11.15
N THR A 70 3.85 -13.99 -12.01
CA THR A 70 5.03 -13.19 -11.64
C THR A 70 4.62 -11.85 -11.03
N LEU A 71 3.62 -11.16 -11.60
CA LEU A 71 3.11 -9.89 -11.06
C LEU A 71 2.55 -10.03 -9.64
N GLY A 72 1.88 -11.13 -9.35
CA GLY A 72 1.40 -11.38 -8.01
C GLY A 72 2.47 -11.96 -7.07
N HIS A 73 3.70 -12.23 -7.53
CA HIS A 73 4.77 -12.75 -6.70
C HIS A 73 5.20 -11.69 -5.68
N GLY A 74 5.00 -11.97 -4.39
CA GLY A 74 5.26 -11.03 -3.29
C GLY A 74 4.01 -10.55 -2.55
N PHE A 75 2.82 -10.81 -3.10
CA PHE A 75 1.56 -10.60 -2.39
C PHE A 75 1.07 -11.91 -1.77
N ASN A 76 0.62 -11.85 -0.52
CA ASN A 76 -0.10 -12.95 0.11
C ASN A 76 -1.57 -12.87 -0.37
N LYS A 77 -1.89 -13.63 -1.43
CA LYS A 77 -3.12 -13.48 -2.21
C LYS A 77 -4.16 -14.54 -1.83
N ILE A 78 -5.41 -14.12 -1.72
CA ILE A 78 -6.58 -14.99 -1.83
C ILE A 78 -7.08 -14.81 -3.27
N SER A 79 -6.44 -15.50 -4.23
CA SER A 79 -6.69 -15.26 -5.66
C SER A 79 -7.57 -16.34 -6.28
N TRP A 80 -8.66 -15.92 -6.94
CA TRP A 80 -9.44 -16.80 -7.81
C TRP A 80 -8.60 -17.36 -8.97
N MET A 81 -7.54 -16.66 -9.36
CA MET A 81 -6.65 -17.11 -10.45
C MET A 81 -5.88 -18.37 -10.09
N ASP A 82 -5.47 -18.55 -8.83
CA ASP A 82 -4.72 -19.74 -8.42
C ASP A 82 -5.61 -20.99 -8.54
N ASN A 83 -6.90 -20.86 -8.20
CA ASN A 83 -7.90 -21.91 -8.43
C ASN A 83 -8.15 -22.14 -9.93
N TYR A 84 -8.22 -21.09 -10.74
CA TYR A 84 -8.37 -21.19 -12.19
C TYR A 84 -7.18 -21.92 -12.85
N PHE A 85 -5.95 -21.59 -12.46
CA PHE A 85 -4.75 -22.30 -12.94
C PHE A 85 -4.70 -23.75 -12.48
N HIS A 86 -5.20 -24.05 -11.28
CA HIS A 86 -5.31 -25.43 -10.82
C HIS A 86 -6.32 -26.22 -11.67
N TYR A 87 -7.46 -25.62 -12.01
CA TYR A 87 -8.47 -26.23 -12.87
C TYR A 87 -7.94 -26.51 -14.29
N LEU A 88 -7.18 -25.58 -14.88
CA LEU A 88 -6.62 -25.73 -16.24
C LEU A 88 -5.49 -26.77 -16.35
N LYS A 89 -4.94 -27.24 -15.23
CA LYS A 89 -3.90 -28.29 -15.21
C LYS A 89 -4.47 -29.72 -15.27
N VAL A 90 -5.79 -29.87 -15.25
CA VAL A 90 -6.52 -31.13 -15.49
C VAL A 90 -6.75 -31.30 -16.99
#